data_AF-M2AZB9-F1
#
_entry.id   AF-M2AZB9-F1
#
_cell.length_a   1.000
_cell.length_b   1.000
_cell.length_c   1.000
_cell.angle_alpha   90.00
_cell.angle_beta   90.00
_cell.angle_gamma   90.00
#
_symmetry.space_group_name_H-M   'P 1'
#
loop_
_entity.id
_entity.type
_entity.pdbx_description
1 polymer ?
#
loop_
_entity_poly.entity_id
_entity_poly.type
_entity_poly.pdbx_seq_one_letter_code
_entity_poly.pdbx_strand_id
1 'polypeptide(L)'
;MLPLQYNYPSHDLDDLELAQALDRFEARGWITGEDFINRKAKPDRSIKITLDGADVWESERHPDWSRNVTDTSGRTIPDTERHRIRIYGHSLAICREFFDAACACGYYDHDGGQIVTAEGHDQLVYWRPAQRIYLLSAWVNSWSLRTAWPGFEARRTWWRTPDEIGKLWGLPPAQT
;
A
#
# COMPACT_ATOMS: atom_id res chain seq x y z
N MET A 1 -17.00 -0.63 -27.71
CA MET A 1 -15.66 -0.14 -27.35
C MET A 1 -15.48 -0.51 -25.89
N LEU A 2 -14.75 -1.58 -25.59
CA LEU A 2 -14.45 -1.96 -24.20
C LEU A 2 -13.64 -0.82 -23.58
N PRO A 3 -13.94 -0.35 -22.36
CA PRO A 3 -13.08 0.62 -21.71
C PRO A 3 -11.70 -0.01 -21.58
N LEU A 4 -10.68 0.67 -22.11
CA LEU A 4 -9.27 0.32 -21.88
C LEU A 4 -9.06 0.25 -20.37
N GLN A 5 -8.97 -0.96 -19.83
CA GLN A 5 -8.66 -1.19 -18.44
C GLN A 5 -7.23 -0.69 -18.22
N TYR A 6 -7.09 0.46 -17.56
CA TYR A 6 -5.81 1.10 -17.23
C TYR A 6 -4.89 0.24 -16.33
N ASN A 7 -5.39 -0.90 -15.83
CA ASN A 7 -4.67 -1.85 -14.98
C ASN A 7 -4.34 -3.14 -15.76
N TYR A 8 -3.41 -3.07 -16.72
CA TYR A 8 -2.74 -4.24 -17.28
C TYR A 8 -1.22 -4.12 -17.09
N PRO A 9 -0.71 -4.06 -15.84
CA PRO A 9 0.72 -4.19 -15.63
C PRO A 9 1.16 -5.59 -16.07
N SER A 10 2.34 -5.68 -16.69
CA SER A 10 3.03 -6.96 -16.85
C SER A 10 3.19 -7.58 -15.46
N HIS A 11 2.87 -8.86 -15.31
CA HIS A 11 3.05 -9.54 -14.03
C HIS A 11 4.51 -9.95 -13.80
N ASP A 12 5.34 -9.95 -14.85
CA ASP A 12 6.76 -10.37 -14.87
C ASP A 12 7.03 -11.79 -14.32
N LEU A 13 5.99 -12.51 -13.88
CA LEU A 13 6.02 -13.92 -13.50
C LEU A 13 6.32 -14.82 -14.68
N ASP A 14 7.18 -15.82 -14.46
CA ASP A 14 7.31 -16.95 -15.38
C ASP A 14 6.12 -17.92 -15.27
N ASP A 15 6.07 -18.95 -16.14
CA ASP A 15 4.97 -19.91 -16.19
C ASP A 15 4.79 -20.68 -14.86
N LEU A 16 5.89 -20.99 -14.15
CA LEU A 16 5.86 -21.71 -12.89
C LEU A 16 5.34 -20.80 -11.76
N GLU A 17 5.86 -19.58 -11.69
CA GLU A 17 5.43 -18.57 -10.72
C GLU A 17 3.96 -18.19 -10.89
N LEU A 18 3.51 -18.04 -12.14
CA LEU A 18 2.11 -17.78 -12.48
C LEU A 18 1.22 -18.95 -12.05
N ALA A 19 1.60 -20.18 -12.38
CA ALA A 19 0.85 -21.37 -11.97
C ALA A 19 0.73 -21.45 -10.42
N GLN A 20 1.83 -21.25 -9.71
CA GLN A 20 1.84 -21.23 -8.24
C GLN A 20 0.99 -20.09 -7.67
N ALA A 21 0.97 -18.92 -8.30
CA ALA A 21 0.13 -17.80 -7.87
C ALA A 21 -1.36 -18.13 -8.04
N LEU A 22 -1.74 -18.70 -9.18
CA LEU A 22 -3.12 -19.13 -9.46
C LEU A 22 -3.57 -20.22 -8.48
N ASP A 23 -2.72 -21.23 -8.22
CA ASP A 23 -3.04 -22.29 -7.26
C ASP A 23 -3.23 -21.75 -5.84
N ARG A 24 -2.44 -20.74 -5.43
CA ARG A 24 -2.66 -20.04 -4.14
C ARG A 24 -3.99 -19.29 -4.10
N PHE A 25 -4.36 -18.62 -5.18
CA PHE A 25 -5.64 -17.88 -5.26
C PHE A 25 -6.83 -18.83 -5.23
N GLU A 26 -6.74 -19.98 -5.90
CA GLU A 26 -7.78 -21.00 -5.87
C GLU A 26 -7.88 -21.67 -4.50
N ALA A 27 -6.76 -21.99 -3.86
CA ALA A 27 -6.72 -22.52 -2.49
C ALA A 27 -7.34 -21.56 -1.45
N ARG A 28 -7.29 -20.25 -1.72
CA ARG A 28 -7.93 -19.20 -0.90
C ARG A 28 -9.39 -18.94 -1.28
N GLY A 29 -9.91 -19.60 -2.32
CA GLY A 29 -11.28 -19.43 -2.80
C GLY A 29 -11.52 -18.13 -3.57
N TRP A 30 -10.46 -17.40 -3.98
CA TRP A 30 -10.59 -16.13 -4.71
C TRP A 30 -10.82 -16.32 -6.21
N ILE A 31 -10.33 -17.43 -6.76
CA ILE A 31 -10.58 -17.82 -8.14
C ILE A 31 -11.03 -19.27 -8.20
N THR A 32 -11.58 -19.67 -9.33
CA THR A 32 -11.83 -21.06 -9.69
C THR A 32 -11.31 -21.32 -11.09
N GLY A 33 -10.71 -22.49 -11.29
CA GLY A 33 -10.19 -22.95 -12.56
C GLY A 33 -10.95 -24.13 -13.13
N GLU A 34 -11.08 -24.18 -14.45
CA GLU A 34 -11.52 -25.36 -15.19
C GLU A 34 -10.54 -25.64 -16.32
N ASP A 35 -9.90 -26.80 -16.28
CA ASP A 35 -8.99 -27.29 -17.31
C ASP A 35 -9.77 -27.70 -18.56
N PHE A 36 -9.27 -27.34 -19.74
CA PHE A 36 -9.87 -27.70 -21.01
C PHE A 36 -8.81 -27.92 -22.08
N ILE A 37 -9.21 -28.57 -23.18
CA ILE A 37 -8.37 -28.67 -24.37
C ILE A 37 -8.74 -27.52 -25.30
N ASN A 38 -7.78 -26.64 -25.59
CA ASN A 38 -8.04 -25.52 -26.47
C ASN A 38 -8.17 -25.95 -27.94
N ARG A 39 -8.52 -24.99 -28.81
CA ARG A 39 -8.76 -25.23 -30.25
C ARG A 39 -7.55 -25.79 -31.01
N LYS A 40 -6.34 -25.77 -30.41
CA LYS A 40 -5.10 -26.31 -30.98
C LYS A 40 -4.72 -27.67 -30.38
N ALA A 41 -5.66 -28.35 -29.72
CA ALA A 41 -5.43 -29.61 -29.02
C ALA A 41 -4.35 -29.54 -27.92
N LYS A 42 -4.14 -28.36 -27.33
CA LYS A 42 -3.22 -28.17 -26.21
C LYS A 42 -4.01 -28.05 -24.89
N PRO A 43 -3.50 -28.61 -23.78
CA PRO A 43 -4.03 -28.32 -22.46
C PRO A 43 -4.02 -26.81 -22.19
N ASP A 44 -5.08 -26.32 -21.59
CA ASP A 44 -5.29 -24.92 -21.27
C ASP A 44 -6.20 -24.83 -20.04
N ARG A 45 -6.24 -23.66 -19.39
CA ARG A 45 -6.98 -23.48 -18.15
C ARG A 45 -7.79 -22.20 -18.20
N SER A 46 -9.10 -22.33 -17.95
CA SER A 46 -9.97 -21.16 -17.80
C SER A 46 -9.98 -20.76 -16.33
N ILE A 47 -9.85 -19.47 -16.05
CA ILE A 47 -9.84 -18.92 -14.70
C ILE A 47 -11.01 -17.94 -14.57
N LYS A 48 -11.77 -18.05 -13.48
CA LYS A 48 -12.87 -17.13 -13.13
C LYS A 48 -12.65 -16.61 -11.72
N ILE A 49 -12.97 -15.34 -11.50
CA ILE A 49 -12.99 -14.75 -10.16
C ILE A 49 -14.26 -15.19 -9.42
N THR A 50 -14.14 -15.56 -8.15
CA THR A 50 -15.29 -15.87 -7.28
C THR A 50 -15.89 -14.58 -6.72
N LEU A 51 -16.98 -14.66 -5.95
CA LEU A 51 -17.50 -13.50 -5.23
C LEU A 51 -16.49 -13.00 -4.18
N ASP A 52 -15.92 -13.89 -3.39
CA ASP A 52 -14.90 -13.53 -2.38
C ASP A 52 -13.66 -12.91 -3.04
N GLY A 53 -13.23 -13.44 -4.18
CA GLY A 53 -12.15 -12.84 -4.97
C GLY A 53 -12.54 -11.49 -5.57
N ALA A 54 -13.79 -11.31 -5.98
CA ALA A 54 -14.29 -10.03 -6.46
C ALA A 54 -14.32 -8.99 -5.35
N ASP A 55 -14.68 -9.36 -4.12
CA ASP A 55 -14.62 -8.46 -2.96
C ASP A 55 -13.18 -8.02 -2.66
N VAL A 56 -12.21 -8.96 -2.72
CA VAL A 56 -10.78 -8.63 -2.62
C VAL A 56 -10.34 -7.68 -3.74
N TRP A 57 -10.73 -8.00 -4.98
CA TRP A 57 -10.39 -7.21 -6.17
C TRP A 57 -11.00 -5.81 -6.16
N GLU A 58 -12.25 -5.65 -5.70
CA GLU A 58 -12.89 -4.35 -5.54
C GLU A 58 -12.31 -3.57 -4.36
N SER A 59 -11.86 -4.25 -3.30
CA SER A 59 -11.21 -3.61 -2.15
C SER A 59 -9.91 -2.89 -2.55
N GLU A 60 -9.18 -3.42 -3.54
CA GLU A 60 -7.98 -2.78 -4.09
C GLU A 60 -8.29 -1.54 -4.95
N ARG A 61 -9.49 -1.47 -5.54
CA ARG A 61 -9.92 -0.36 -6.41
C ARG A 61 -10.63 0.77 -5.68
N HIS A 62 -11.32 0.43 -4.60
CA HIS A 62 -12.08 1.37 -3.79
C HIS A 62 -11.64 1.40 -2.31
N PRO A 63 -10.34 1.41 -1.98
CA PRO A 63 -9.95 1.68 -0.60
C PRO A 63 -10.37 3.10 -0.21
N ASP A 64 -10.50 3.33 1.09
CA ASP A 64 -10.61 4.70 1.60
C ASP A 64 -9.28 5.43 1.35
N TRP A 65 -9.21 6.10 0.21
CA TRP A 65 -8.02 6.84 -0.22
C TRP A 65 -7.68 8.00 0.71
N SER A 66 -8.64 8.51 1.49
CA SER A 66 -8.36 9.56 2.48
C SER A 66 -7.39 9.09 3.58
N ARG A 67 -7.23 7.76 3.71
CA ARG A 67 -6.36 7.08 4.66
C ARG A 67 -5.01 6.64 4.07
N ASN A 68 -4.75 6.90 2.78
CA ASN A 68 -3.44 6.60 2.21
C ASN A 68 -2.38 7.56 2.75
N VAL A 69 -1.24 7.00 3.18
CA VAL A 69 -0.06 7.74 3.59
C VAL A 69 1.18 7.12 2.97
N THR A 70 2.11 7.95 2.52
CA THR A 70 3.47 7.52 2.17
C THR A 70 4.48 8.42 2.87
N ASP A 71 5.58 7.84 3.36
CA ASP A 71 6.68 8.59 3.94
C ASP A 71 7.96 8.41 3.13
N THR A 72 8.74 9.47 3.04
CA THR A 72 10.09 9.42 2.49
C THR A 72 11.05 10.04 3.50
N SER A 73 12.13 9.31 3.77
CA SER A 73 13.29 9.80 4.49
C SER A 73 14.21 10.55 3.52
N GLY A 74 14.58 11.78 3.86
CA GLY A 74 15.41 12.65 3.04
C GLY A 74 16.80 12.92 3.61
N ARG A 75 17.45 13.94 3.01
CA ARG A 75 18.79 14.44 3.33
C ARG A 75 18.98 14.64 4.84
N THR A 76 20.07 14.08 5.37
CA THR A 76 20.65 14.49 6.65
C THR A 76 21.19 15.92 6.51
N ILE A 77 21.02 16.79 7.51
CA ILE A 77 21.74 18.09 7.49
C ILE A 77 23.23 17.75 7.63
N PRO A 78 24.12 18.30 6.77
CA PRO A 78 25.56 18.21 6.99
C PRO A 78 25.91 18.59 8.43
N ASP A 79 26.78 17.81 9.06
CA ASP A 79 27.27 18.04 10.43
C ASP A 79 26.20 17.92 11.55
N THR A 80 25.05 17.27 11.26
CA THR A 80 24.08 16.89 12.30
C THR A 80 23.63 15.44 12.14
N GLU A 81 23.11 14.85 13.21
CA GLU A 81 22.38 13.57 13.16
C GLU A 81 20.91 13.75 12.75
N ARG A 82 20.48 14.98 12.41
CA ARG A 82 19.07 15.24 12.11
C ARG A 82 18.74 14.90 10.68
N HIS A 83 17.65 14.18 10.55
CA HIS A 83 17.12 13.63 9.33
C HIS A 83 15.79 14.30 8.98
N ARG A 84 15.62 14.72 7.72
CA ARG A 84 14.34 15.28 7.29
C ARG A 84 13.41 14.16 6.87
N ILE A 85 12.26 14.05 7.50
CA ILE A 85 11.17 13.21 7.00
C ILE A 85 10.15 14.05 6.23
N ARG A 86 9.48 13.40 5.29
CA ARG A 86 8.34 13.94 4.54
C ARG A 86 7.25 12.90 4.47
N ILE A 87 6.06 13.25 4.94
CA ILE A 87 4.87 12.41 4.98
C ILE A 87 3.85 13.04 4.05
N TYR A 88 3.35 12.25 3.11
CA TYR A 88 2.38 12.65 2.12
C TYR A 88 1.09 11.87 2.33
N GLY A 89 -0.05 12.53 2.14
CA GLY A 89 -1.37 11.91 2.23
C GLY A 89 -2.44 12.79 1.62
N HIS A 90 -3.66 12.26 1.51
CA HIS A 90 -4.79 12.98 0.93
C HIS A 90 -5.51 13.92 1.90
N SER A 91 -5.08 13.96 3.17
CA SER A 91 -5.49 14.95 4.16
C SER A 91 -4.32 15.29 5.09
N LEU A 92 -4.28 16.51 5.62
CA LEU A 92 -3.29 16.83 6.65
C LEU A 92 -3.53 16.02 7.94
N ALA A 93 -4.79 15.67 8.23
CA ALA A 93 -5.17 14.86 9.39
C ALA A 93 -4.49 13.49 9.34
N ILE A 94 -4.55 12.77 8.22
CA ILE A 94 -3.92 11.44 8.13
C ILE A 94 -2.39 11.52 8.21
N CYS A 95 -1.78 12.57 7.65
CA CYS A 95 -0.33 12.79 7.79
C CYS A 95 0.06 13.01 9.26
N ARG A 96 -0.77 13.73 10.03
CA ARG A 96 -0.58 13.97 11.46
C ARG A 96 -0.77 12.69 12.27
N GLU A 97 -1.86 11.96 12.04
CA GLU A 97 -2.12 10.69 12.74
C GLU A 97 -0.96 9.69 12.59
N PHE A 98 -0.45 9.53 11.35
CA PHE A 98 0.73 8.71 11.09
C PHE A 98 1.95 9.21 11.86
N PHE A 99 2.24 10.51 11.78
CA PHE A 99 3.40 11.11 12.44
C PHE A 99 3.34 10.94 13.97
N ASP A 100 2.19 11.22 14.58
CA ASP A 100 1.99 11.17 16.02
C ASP A 100 2.10 9.73 16.53
N ALA A 101 1.52 8.77 15.81
CA ALA A 101 1.68 7.35 16.13
C ALA A 101 3.13 6.89 15.98
N ALA A 102 3.82 7.36 14.94
CA ALA A 102 5.22 7.04 14.70
C ALA A 102 6.11 7.57 15.82
N CYS A 103 5.88 8.80 16.29
CA CYS A 103 6.60 9.36 17.43
C CYS A 103 6.27 8.61 18.73
N ALA A 104 4.99 8.38 19.02
CA ALA A 104 4.54 7.70 20.23
C ALA A 104 5.05 6.26 20.36
N CYS A 105 5.31 5.60 19.23
CA CYS A 105 5.82 4.23 19.19
C CYS A 105 7.33 4.15 18.93
N GLY A 106 8.07 5.26 18.94
CA GLY A 106 9.53 5.27 18.75
C GLY A 106 9.99 4.92 17.33
N TYR A 107 9.11 5.03 16.33
CA TYR A 107 9.48 4.94 14.91
C TYR A 107 10.24 6.20 14.46
N TYR A 108 9.79 7.37 14.91
CA TYR A 108 10.49 8.64 14.74
C TYR A 108 10.92 9.17 16.10
N ASP A 109 12.21 9.49 16.23
CA ASP A 109 12.73 10.20 17.39
C ASP A 109 12.63 11.71 17.15
N HIS A 110 11.45 12.26 17.44
CA HIS A 110 11.16 13.69 17.29
C HIS A 110 11.22 14.41 18.64
N ASP A 111 12.08 15.41 18.73
CA ASP A 111 12.37 16.19 19.94
C ASP A 111 11.43 17.39 20.16
N GLY A 112 10.36 17.52 19.37
CA GLY A 112 9.48 18.69 19.41
C GLY A 112 9.94 19.83 18.50
N GLY A 113 10.88 19.57 17.57
CA GLY A 113 11.28 20.51 16.53
C GLY A 113 10.13 21.00 15.64
N GLN A 114 10.45 21.97 14.77
CA GLN A 114 9.47 22.58 13.89
C GLN A 114 8.89 21.56 12.91
N ILE A 115 7.55 21.56 12.81
CA ILE A 115 6.81 20.81 11.80
C ILE A 115 6.27 21.78 10.76
N VAL A 116 6.62 21.54 9.50
CA VAL A 116 6.20 22.35 8.36
C VAL A 116 5.19 21.57 7.54
N THR A 117 4.13 22.23 7.09
CA THR A 117 3.10 21.63 6.24
C THR A 117 3.00 22.36 4.91
N ALA A 118 2.69 21.63 3.85
CA ALA A 118 2.41 22.20 2.54
C ALA A 118 1.28 21.42 1.85
N GLU A 119 0.73 22.00 0.79
CA GLU A 119 -0.29 21.41 -0.04
C GLU A 119 0.17 21.46 -1.50
N GLY A 120 -0.19 20.45 -2.29
CA GLY A 120 0.13 20.37 -3.70
C GLY A 120 -0.78 19.44 -4.47
N HIS A 121 -0.44 19.23 -5.73
CA HIS A 121 -1.02 18.20 -6.58
C HIS A 121 0.07 17.24 -7.01
N ASP A 122 -0.13 15.96 -6.74
CA ASP A 122 0.85 14.92 -7.06
C ASP A 122 0.16 13.56 -7.25
N GLN A 123 0.90 12.62 -7.81
CA GLN A 123 0.48 11.27 -8.08
C GLN A 123 1.14 10.30 -7.07
N LEU A 124 0.55 10.15 -5.88
CA LEU A 124 1.08 9.21 -4.86
C LEU A 124 0.95 7.74 -5.30
N VAL A 125 -0.03 7.45 -6.15
CA VAL A 125 -0.30 6.11 -6.67
C VAL A 125 -0.17 6.17 -8.19
N TYR A 126 0.83 5.48 -8.74
CA TYR A 126 1.30 5.63 -10.12
C TYR A 126 0.25 5.41 -11.21
N TRP A 127 -0.86 4.72 -10.91
CA TRP A 127 -1.94 4.43 -11.85
C TRP A 127 -3.18 5.33 -11.65
N ARG A 128 -3.22 6.16 -10.60
CA ARG A 128 -4.29 7.15 -10.37
C ARG A 128 -3.93 8.50 -10.97
N PRO A 129 -4.90 9.33 -11.40
CA PRO A 129 -4.59 10.71 -11.79
C PRO A 129 -3.97 11.49 -10.61
N ALA A 130 -3.21 12.55 -10.91
CA ALA A 130 -2.71 13.44 -9.88
C ALA A 130 -3.88 14.01 -9.05
N GLN A 131 -3.72 14.04 -7.73
CA GLN A 131 -4.76 14.49 -6.80
C GLN A 131 -4.18 15.51 -5.84
N ARG A 132 -5.07 16.22 -5.14
CA ARG A 132 -4.68 17.06 -4.01
C ARG A 132 -3.99 16.20 -2.95
N ILE A 133 -2.82 16.65 -2.50
CA ILE A 133 -2.01 16.01 -1.47
C ILE A 133 -1.55 17.03 -0.45
N TYR A 134 -1.28 16.54 0.76
CA TYR A 134 -0.74 17.29 1.88
C TYR A 134 0.60 16.71 2.28
N LEU A 135 1.57 17.59 2.48
CA LEU A 135 2.88 17.27 3.01
C LEU A 135 2.96 17.71 4.47
N LEU A 136 3.45 16.82 5.32
CA LEU A 136 4.00 17.13 6.64
C LEU A 136 5.51 16.83 6.61
N SER A 137 6.33 17.78 7.02
CA SER A 137 7.77 17.61 7.10
C SER A 137 8.31 18.02 8.46
N ALA A 138 9.16 17.18 9.03
CA ALA A 138 9.77 17.38 10.34
C ALA A 138 11.23 16.93 10.33
N TRP A 139 12.02 17.43 11.27
CA TRP A 139 13.38 16.95 11.55
C TRP A 139 13.34 15.95 12.71
N VAL A 140 13.89 14.76 12.50
CA VAL A 140 13.98 13.69 13.51
C VAL A 140 15.45 13.38 13.80
N ASN A 141 15.77 12.95 15.01
CA ASN A 141 17.13 12.61 15.41
C ASN A 141 17.51 11.20 14.95
N SER A 142 16.52 10.31 14.79
CA SER A 142 16.69 8.99 14.21
C SER A 142 15.36 8.48 13.65
N TRP A 143 15.46 7.50 12.75
CA TRP A 143 14.33 6.70 12.31
C TRP A 143 14.61 5.22 12.63
N SER A 144 13.57 4.47 13.01
CA SER A 144 13.53 3.00 13.14
C SER A 144 14.39 2.28 14.18
N LEU A 145 15.00 2.94 15.17
CA LEU A 145 15.88 2.26 16.13
C LEU A 145 15.16 1.42 17.19
N ARG A 146 13.92 1.77 17.59
CA ARG A 146 13.20 1.14 18.72
C ARG A 146 11.67 1.11 18.55
N THR A 147 11.18 0.87 17.35
CA THR A 147 9.73 0.90 17.09
C THR A 147 8.99 -0.18 17.87
N ALA A 148 8.05 0.21 18.72
CA ALA A 148 7.09 -0.68 19.34
C ALA A 148 6.03 -1.13 18.32
N TRP A 149 6.41 -2.01 17.40
CA TRP A 149 5.59 -2.44 16.26
C TRP A 149 4.16 -2.86 16.64
N PRO A 150 3.90 -3.67 17.68
CA PRO A 150 2.54 -4.02 18.05
C PRO A 150 1.68 -2.79 18.41
N GLY A 151 2.25 -1.81 19.11
CA GLY A 151 1.57 -0.57 19.46
C GLY A 151 1.35 0.34 18.25
N PHE A 152 2.30 0.36 17.31
CA PHE A 152 2.20 1.14 16.08
C PHE A 152 1.11 0.58 15.14
N GLU A 153 1.05 -0.74 15.00
CA GLU A 153 -0.01 -1.45 14.25
C GLU A 153 -1.38 -1.25 14.89
N ALA A 154 -1.49 -1.34 16.23
CA ALA A 154 -2.77 -1.15 16.93
C ALA A 154 -3.35 0.27 16.79
N ARG A 155 -2.51 1.27 16.52
CA ARG A 155 -2.91 2.67 16.30
C ARG A 155 -3.20 3.00 14.83
N ARG A 156 -3.00 2.04 13.94
CA ARG A 156 -3.07 2.25 12.50
C ARG A 156 -4.50 2.55 12.06
N THR A 157 -4.70 3.77 11.57
CA THR A 157 -5.92 4.22 10.88
C THR A 157 -5.69 4.46 9.39
N TRP A 158 -4.44 4.35 8.93
CA TRP A 158 -3.94 4.58 7.57
C TRP A 158 -3.46 3.29 6.90
N TRP A 159 -3.15 3.37 5.61
CA TRP A 159 -2.48 2.32 4.85
C TRP A 159 -1.41 2.92 3.93
N ARG A 160 -0.31 2.18 3.71
CA ARG A 160 0.84 2.64 2.92
C ARG A 160 1.03 1.83 1.65
N THR A 161 0.67 0.55 1.68
CA THR A 161 0.70 -0.33 0.52
C THR A 161 -0.69 -0.88 0.24
N PRO A 162 -0.98 -1.30 -1.02
CA PRO A 162 -2.24 -1.98 -1.32
C PRO A 162 -2.50 -3.20 -0.43
N ASP A 163 -1.47 -3.99 -0.11
CA ASP A 163 -1.57 -5.16 0.78
C ASP A 163 -2.03 -4.79 2.21
N GLU A 164 -1.79 -3.56 2.66
CA GLU A 164 -2.25 -3.08 3.98
C GLU A 164 -3.76 -2.73 3.99
N ILE A 165 -4.41 -2.60 2.82
CA ILE A 165 -5.85 -2.33 2.71
C ILE A 165 -6.64 -3.48 3.34
N GLY A 166 -6.24 -4.73 3.12
CA GLY A 166 -6.95 -5.91 3.64
C GLY A 166 -7.16 -5.90 5.16
N LYS A 167 -6.22 -5.33 5.93
CA LYS A 167 -6.33 -5.19 7.39
C LYS A 167 -7.47 -4.27 7.84
N LEU A 168 -7.83 -3.26 7.05
CA LEU A 168 -8.94 -2.34 7.37
C LEU A 168 -10.32 -3.00 7.18
N TRP A 169 -10.38 -4.12 6.46
CA TRP A 169 -11.60 -4.85 6.14
C TRP A 169 -11.67 -6.24 6.79
N GLY A 170 -10.71 -6.59 7.66
CA GLY A 170 -10.65 -7.91 8.30
C GLY A 170 -10.23 -9.06 7.38
N LEU A 171 -9.62 -8.75 6.24
CA LEU A 171 -9.11 -9.75 5.30
C LEU A 171 -7.72 -10.25 5.74
N PRO A 172 -7.40 -11.54 5.52
CA PRO A 172 -6.07 -12.07 5.81
C PRO A 172 -5.01 -11.36 4.96
N PRO A 173 -3.77 -11.19 5.46
CA PRO A 173 -2.70 -10.57 4.71
C PRO A 173 -2.44 -11.31 3.38
N ALA A 174 -2.23 -10.57 2.30
CA ALA A 174 -1.97 -11.13 0.96
C ALA A 174 -0.68 -11.98 0.92
N GLN A 175 0.27 -11.66 1.80
CA GLN A 175 1.54 -12.37 1.97
C GLN A 175 1.54 -13.18 3.27
N THR A 176 1.53 -14.51 3.11
CA THR A 176 2.00 -15.52 4.06
C THR A 176 2.93 -16.44 3.31
#